data_AF-A0A2V9P6T9-F1
#
_entry.id   AF-A0A2V9P6T9-F1
#
_cell.length_a   1.000
_cell.length_b   1.000
_cell.length_c   1.000
_cell.angle_alpha   90.00
_cell.angle_beta   90.00
_cell.angle_gamma   90.00
#
_symmetry.space_group_name_H-M   'P 1'
#
loop_
_entity.id
_entity.type
_entity.pdbx_description
1 polymer ?
#
loop_
_entity_poly.entity_id
_entity_poly.type
_entity_poly.pdbx_seq_one_letter_code
_entity_poly.pdbx_strand_id
1 'polypeptide(L)' 'MAKRSQIKTLLEWHKLYRGLYSRVGRQLGVDPSYVSRVAHGKRHSPKIERKLKAEIARIEKLRPK' A
#
# COMPACT_ATOMS: atom_id res chain seq x y z
N MET A 1 24.85 17.88 -0.66
CA MET A 1 24.54 16.50 -1.09
C MET A 1 23.51 15.79 -0.20
N ALA A 2 23.54 15.94 1.13
CA ALA A 2 22.64 15.23 2.06
C ALA A 2 21.13 15.38 1.78
N LYS A 3 20.65 16.59 1.47
CA LYS A 3 19.22 16.88 1.22
C LYS A 3 18.64 16.11 0.01
N ARG A 4 19.44 15.90 -1.04
CA ARG A 4 19.04 15.14 -2.24
C ARG A 4 18.93 13.64 -1.95
N SER A 5 19.74 13.14 -1.01
CA SER A 5 19.67 11.76 -0.53
C SER A 5 18.40 11.50 0.29
N GLN A 6 18.03 12.42 1.19
CA GLN A 6 16.80 12.32 1.99
C GLN A 6 15.53 12.38 1.13
N ILE A 7 15.50 13.23 0.12
CA ILE A 7 14.37 13.27 -0.83
C ILE A 7 14.28 11.94 -1.59
N LYS A 8 15.42 11.37 -2.01
CA LYS A 8 15.44 10.08 -2.71
C LYS A 8 14.84 8.96 -1.85
N THR A 9 15.23 8.84 -0.58
CA THR A 9 14.69 7.80 0.31
C THR A 9 13.20 7.97 0.56
N LEU A 10 12.72 9.21 0.72
CA LEU A 10 11.29 9.51 0.84
C LEU A 10 10.50 9.10 -0.42
N LEU A 11 11.06 9.38 -1.61
CA LEU A 11 10.45 8.98 -2.87
C LEU A 11 10.41 7.46 -3.05
N GLU A 12 11.49 6.75 -2.68
CA GLU A 12 11.51 5.27 -2.73
C GLU A 12 10.48 4.65 -1.77
N TRP A 13 10.32 5.20 -0.57
CA TRP A 13 9.27 4.78 0.34
C TRP A 13 7.87 5.05 -0.23
N HIS A 14 7.63 6.25 -0.77
CA HIS A 14 6.33 6.61 -1.36
C HIS A 14 5.95 5.69 -2.53
N LYS A 15 6.93 5.25 -3.35
CA LYS A 15 6.68 4.30 -4.45
C LYS A 15 6.05 2.98 -3.98
N LEU A 16 6.26 2.57 -2.72
CA LEU A 16 5.65 1.36 -2.18
C LEU A 16 4.12 1.41 -2.23
N TYR A 17 3.51 2.59 -2.12
CA TYR A 17 2.05 2.76 -2.19
C TYR A 17 1.46 2.50 -3.58
N ARG A 18 2.19 2.75 -4.68
CA ARG A 18 1.68 2.55 -6.05
C ARG A 18 1.23 1.10 -6.34
N GLY A 19 1.84 0.13 -5.68
CA GLY A 19 1.53 -1.30 -5.85
C GLY A 19 0.64 -1.90 -4.76
N LEU A 20 0.09 -1.09 -3.86
CA LEU A 20 -0.65 -1.55 -2.67
C LEU A 20 -1.79 -2.50 -3.04
N TYR A 21 -2.69 -2.05 -3.92
CA TYR A 21 -3.87 -2.83 -4.28
C TYR A 21 -3.53 -4.08 -5.08
N SER A 22 -2.55 -4.01 -5.98
CA SER A 22 -2.09 -5.17 -6.76
C SER A 22 -1.47 -6.24 -5.88
N ARG A 23 -0.69 -5.86 -4.86
CA ARG A 23 -0.11 -6.83 -3.91
C ARG A 23 -1.17 -7.49 -3.05
N VAL A 24 -2.13 -6.72 -2.52
CA VAL A 24 -3.25 -7.27 -1.75
C VAL A 24 -4.11 -8.17 -2.63
N GLY A 25 -4.41 -7.77 -3.86
CA GLY A 25 -5.16 -8.56 -4.83
C GLY A 25 -4.49 -9.89 -5.11
N ARG A 26 -3.19 -9.88 -5.43
CA ARG A 26 -2.39 -11.09 -5.66
C ARG A 26 -2.36 -12.02 -4.44
N GLN A 27 -2.22 -11.47 -3.23
CA GLN A 27 -2.18 -12.27 -1.99
C GLN A 27 -3.53 -12.92 -1.66
N LEU A 28 -4.64 -12.34 -2.11
CA LEU A 28 -5.98 -12.83 -1.81
C LEU A 28 -6.64 -13.55 -3.00
N GLY A 29 -5.99 -13.59 -4.16
CA GLY A 29 -6.55 -14.16 -5.40
C GLY A 29 -7.72 -13.35 -5.97
N VAL A 30 -7.72 -12.03 -5.77
CA VAL A 30 -8.80 -11.13 -6.22
C VAL A 30 -8.27 -10.02 -7.11
N ASP A 31 -9.14 -9.51 -7.99
CA ASP A 31 -8.79 -8.44 -8.90
C ASP A 31 -8.46 -7.12 -8.16
N PRO A 32 -7.39 -6.39 -8.54
CA PRO A 32 -7.03 -5.12 -7.90
C PRO A 32 -8.12 -4.05 -7.95
N SER A 33 -9.01 -4.06 -8.96
CA SER A 33 -10.16 -3.14 -9.01
C SER A 33 -11.16 -3.43 -7.90
N TYR A 34 -11.29 -4.69 -7.46
CA TYR A 34 -12.13 -5.05 -6.33
C TYR A 34 -11.53 -4.54 -5.02
N VAL A 35 -10.22 -4.71 -4.84
CA VAL A 35 -9.48 -4.14 -3.71
C VAL A 35 -9.62 -2.62 -3.67
N SER A 36 -9.49 -1.95 -4.82
CA SER A 36 -9.70 -0.51 -4.94
C SER A 36 -11.11 -0.11 -4.55
N ARG A 37 -12.15 -0.81 -5.03
CA ARG A 37 -13.55 -0.53 -4.64
C ARG A 37 -13.77 -0.66 -3.13
N VAL A 38 -13.14 -1.64 -2.48
CA VAL A 38 -13.19 -1.78 -1.01
C VAL A 38 -12.45 -0.63 -0.32
N ALA A 39 -11.24 -0.28 -0.77
CA ALA A 39 -10.46 0.82 -0.21
C ALA A 39 -11.18 2.18 -0.30
N HIS A 40 -12.00 2.38 -1.32
CA HIS A 40 -12.82 3.60 -1.50
C HIS A 40 -14.20 3.52 -0.84
N GLY A 41 -14.49 2.48 -0.05
CA GLY A 41 -15.80 2.30 0.61
C GLY A 41 -16.96 1.96 -0.32
N LYS A 42 -16.70 1.70 -1.61
CA LYS A 42 -17.73 1.31 -2.61
C LYS A 42 -18.17 -0.15 -2.47
N ARG A 43 -17.38 -0.97 -1.77
CA ARG A 43 -17.66 -2.38 -1.45
C ARG A 43 -17.16 -2.66 -0.04
N HIS A 44 -17.73 -3.67 0.60
CA HIS A 44 -17.33 -4.11 1.93
C HIS A 44 -16.72 -5.51 1.87
N SER A 45 -15.57 -5.70 2.49
CA SER A 45 -14.94 -7.01 2.60
C SER A 45 -13.97 -7.02 3.79
N PRO A 46 -14.36 -7.61 4.93
CA PRO A 46 -13.51 -7.65 6.12
C PRO A 46 -12.17 -8.34 5.89
N LYS A 47 -12.09 -9.27 4.93
CA LYS A 47 -10.84 -9.93 4.54
C LYS A 47 -9.89 -8.97 3.83
N ILE A 48 -10.39 -8.20 2.86
CA ILE A 48 -9.60 -7.24 2.10
C ILE A 48 -9.19 -6.06 2.99
N GLU A 49 -10.10 -5.54 3.82
CA GLU A 49 -9.82 -4.44 4.76
C GLU A 49 -8.71 -4.80 5.74
N ARG A 50 -8.77 -5.98 6.37
CA ARG A 50 -7.70 -6.46 7.26
C ARG A 50 -6.37 -6.58 6.52
N LYS A 51 -6.38 -7.05 5.27
CA LYS A 51 -5.14 -7.22 4.49
C LYS A 51 -4.57 -5.87 4.04
N LEU A 52 -5.41 -4.92 3.64
CA LEU A 52 -5.03 -3.54 3.36
C LEU A 52 -4.38 -2.89 4.59
N LYS A 53 -5.02 -3.01 5.76
CA LYS A 53 -4.47 -2.50 7.02
C LYS A 53 -3.08 -3.07 7.32
N ALA A 54 -2.90 -4.38 7.16
CA ALA A 54 -1.61 -5.04 7.39
C ALA A 54 -0.54 -4.57 6.40
N GLU A 55 -0.88 -4.42 5.11
CA GLU A 55 0.04 -3.99 4.08
C GLU A 55 0.43 -2.50 4.22
N ILE A 56 -0.51 -1.64 4.62
CA ILE A 56 -0.23 -0.24 4.98
C ILE A 56 0.72 -0.18 6.17
N ALA A 57 0.44 -0.94 7.24
CA ALA A 57 1.32 -1.00 8.41
C ALA A 57 2.74 -1.47 8.05
N ARG A 58 2.87 -2.40 7.09
CA ARG A 58 4.17 -2.83 6.57
C ARG A 58 4.92 -1.70 5.85
N ILE A 59 4.23 -0.89 5.05
CA ILE A 59 4.83 0.25 4.34
C ILE A 59 5.25 1.35 5.32
N GLU A 60 4.41 1.67 6.30
CA GLU A 60 4.72 2.69 7.31
C GLU A 60 5.94 2.34 8.17
N LYS A 61 6.16 1.05 8.47
CA LYS A 61 7.39 0.59 9.16
C LYS A 61 8.68 0.88 8.38
N LEU A 62 8.59 1.05 7.06
CA LEU A 62 9.72 1.34 6.18
C LEU A 62 9.91 2.85 5.93
N ARG A 63 9.13 3.70 6.60
CA ARG A 63 9.20 5.15 6.42
C ARG A 63 10.56 5.67 6.91
N PRO A 64 11.31 6.41 6.06
CA PRO A 64 12.55 7.05 6.49
C PRO A 64 12.23 8.10 7.56
N LYS A 65 13.05 8.12 8.62
CA LYS A 65 12.96 9.09 9.72
C LYS A 65 13.60 10.42 9.34
#